data_AF-A0A4S4KFD9-F1
#
_entry.id   AF-A0A4S4KFD9-F1
#
_cell.length_a   1.000
_cell.length_b   1.000
_cell.length_c   1.000
_cell.angle_alpha   90.00
_cell.angle_beta   90.00
_cell.angle_gamma   90.00
#
_symmetry.space_group_name_H-M   'P 1'
#
loop_
_entity.id
_entity.type
_entity.pdbx_description
1 polymer ?
#
loop_
_entity_poly.entity_id
_entity_poly.type
_entity_poly.pdbx_seq_one_letter_code
_entity_poly.pdbx_strand_id
1 'polypeptide(L)'
;MASANAADPIPIETSHEDMIHDAQLDYYGKRLATCSSDRTVKVFEVLDGEAQRATGQTLKGHTGPVWQVSWAHPKYGHILASCSYDGKVIIWKEQTAQTGGSWSKIKEHTLHVASVNSVSWAPHELGATLACASSDGKISVLTFKSALSSSLGLCGTHGYD
;
A
#
# COMPACT_ATOMS: atom_id res chain seq x y z
N MET A 1 -5.51 -11.57 -38.77
CA MET A 1 -5.30 -10.89 -37.48
C MET A 1 -6.53 -11.13 -36.64
N ALA A 2 -6.42 -11.90 -35.55
CA ALA A 2 -7.55 -12.12 -34.65
C ALA A 2 -7.83 -10.79 -33.93
N SER A 3 -9.01 -10.24 -34.15
CA SER A 3 -9.51 -9.09 -33.39
C SER A 3 -9.61 -9.56 -31.94
N ALA A 4 -8.81 -8.99 -31.04
CA ALA A 4 -9.05 -9.14 -29.62
C ALA A 4 -10.40 -8.46 -29.36
N ASN A 5 -11.46 -9.25 -29.18
CA ASN A 5 -12.68 -8.72 -28.60
C ASN A 5 -12.32 -8.26 -27.20
N ALA A 6 -12.24 -6.93 -27.00
CA ALA A 6 -12.17 -6.37 -25.67
C ALA A 6 -13.45 -6.81 -24.95
N ALA A 7 -13.30 -7.52 -23.85
CA ALA A 7 -14.42 -7.80 -22.96
C ALA A 7 -15.01 -6.46 -22.49
N ASP A 8 -16.33 -6.42 -22.34
CA ASP A 8 -17.00 -5.23 -21.83
C ASP A 8 -16.46 -4.86 -20.43
N PRO A 9 -16.28 -3.57 -20.12
CA PRO A 9 -15.81 -3.15 -18.81
C PRO A 9 -16.81 -3.56 -17.73
N ILE A 10 -16.33 -4.30 -16.73
CA ILE A 10 -17.15 -4.78 -15.61
C ILE A 10 -17.04 -3.77 -14.45
N PRO A 11 -18.15 -3.12 -14.04
CA PRO A 11 -18.14 -2.23 -12.88
C PRO A 11 -17.95 -3.03 -11.59
N ILE A 12 -17.16 -2.47 -10.66
CA ILE A 12 -16.90 -3.09 -9.35
C ILE A 12 -17.54 -2.23 -8.26
N GLU A 13 -18.49 -2.83 -7.54
CA GLU A 13 -19.14 -2.21 -6.39
C GLU A 13 -18.26 -2.33 -5.14
N THR A 14 -17.39 -1.35 -4.93
CA THR A 14 -16.42 -1.31 -3.82
C THR A 14 -17.09 -1.11 -2.44
N SER A 15 -18.34 -0.63 -2.42
CA SER A 15 -19.05 -0.25 -1.19
C SER A 15 -18.27 0.78 -0.33
N HIS A 16 -17.50 1.65 -0.98
CA HIS A 16 -17.02 2.89 -0.38
C HIS A 16 -18.19 3.84 -0.15
N GLU A 17 -18.13 4.63 0.92
CA GLU A 17 -19.21 5.55 1.32
C GLU A 17 -19.02 6.97 0.79
N ASP A 18 -17.91 7.23 0.09
CA ASP A 18 -17.54 8.53 -0.47
C ASP A 18 -16.59 8.34 -1.68
N MET A 19 -16.19 9.44 -2.32
CA MET A 19 -15.34 9.51 -3.51
C MET A 19 -14.12 8.58 -3.41
N ILE A 20 -13.90 7.79 -4.47
CA ILE A 20 -12.73 6.94 -4.63
C ILE A 20 -11.66 7.74 -5.37
N HIS A 21 -10.45 7.81 -4.81
CA HIS A 21 -9.37 8.65 -5.34
C HIS A 21 -8.35 7.87 -6.16
N ASP A 22 -8.11 6.61 -5.81
CA ASP A 22 -7.14 5.76 -6.49
C ASP A 22 -7.56 4.28 -6.42
N ALA A 23 -7.11 3.53 -7.43
CA ALA A 23 -7.31 2.10 -7.56
C ALA A 23 -6.10 1.47 -8.26
N GLN A 24 -5.51 0.44 -7.66
CA GLN A 24 -4.30 -0.21 -8.17
C GLN A 24 -4.43 -1.74 -8.09
N LEU A 25 -4.13 -2.41 -9.19
CA LEU A 25 -3.89 -3.86 -9.18
C LEU A 25 -2.51 -4.15 -8.59
N ASP A 26 -2.37 -5.28 -7.89
CA ASP A 26 -1.07 -5.77 -7.46
C ASP A 26 -0.24 -6.27 -8.66
N TYR A 27 1.02 -6.62 -8.41
CA TYR A 27 1.97 -7.03 -9.45
C TYR A 27 1.46 -8.16 -10.36
N TYR A 28 0.63 -9.07 -9.83
CA TYR A 28 0.10 -10.21 -10.57
C TYR A 28 -1.36 -10.03 -11.03
N GLY A 29 -1.97 -8.88 -10.75
CA GLY A 29 -3.39 -8.63 -11.02
C GLY A 29 -4.34 -9.51 -10.19
N LYS A 30 -3.89 -10.07 -9.07
CA LYS A 30 -4.66 -10.97 -8.19
C LYS A 30 -5.34 -10.22 -7.05
N ARG A 31 -4.93 -8.97 -6.80
CA ARG A 31 -5.56 -8.10 -5.81
C ARG A 31 -5.81 -6.73 -6.38
N LEU A 32 -6.95 -6.15 -6.04
CA LEU A 32 -7.29 -4.76 -6.31
C LEU A 32 -7.32 -4.01 -4.98
N ALA A 33 -6.54 -2.94 -4.86
CA ALA A 33 -6.66 -2.00 -3.76
C ALA A 33 -7.35 -0.72 -4.22
N THR A 34 -8.25 -0.17 -3.42
CA THR A 34 -8.93 1.12 -3.65
C THR A 34 -8.86 1.98 -2.40
N CYS A 35 -8.87 3.31 -2.55
CA CYS A 35 -8.89 4.22 -1.41
C CYS A 35 -9.84 5.41 -1.62
N SER A 36 -10.39 5.94 -0.53
CA SER A 36 -11.53 6.85 -0.57
C SER A 36 -11.47 7.99 0.46
N SER A 37 -12.26 9.03 0.19
CA SER A 37 -12.66 10.06 1.15
C SER A 37 -13.31 9.50 2.42
N ASP A 38 -13.88 8.29 2.38
CA ASP A 38 -14.45 7.61 3.55
C ASP A 38 -13.40 7.18 4.61
N ARG A 39 -12.12 7.48 4.33
CA ARG A 39 -10.93 7.26 5.18
C ARG A 39 -10.49 5.81 5.23
N THR A 40 -11.00 4.98 4.32
CA THR A 40 -10.66 3.56 4.25
C THR A 40 -9.88 3.22 2.98
N VAL A 41 -9.10 2.15 3.08
CA VAL A 41 -8.60 1.40 1.95
C VAL A 41 -9.37 0.09 1.89
N LYS A 42 -9.75 -0.37 0.71
CA LYS A 42 -10.36 -1.69 0.53
C LYS A 42 -9.49 -2.53 -0.38
N VAL A 43 -9.35 -3.82 -0.05
CA VAL A 43 -8.60 -4.79 -0.86
C VAL A 43 -9.53 -5.93 -1.24
N PHE A 44 -9.57 -6.27 -2.53
CA PHE A 44 -10.39 -7.33 -3.09
C PHE A 44 -9.49 -8.36 -3.77
N GLU A 45 -9.87 -9.64 -3.69
CA GLU A 45 -9.29 -10.66 -4.55
C GLU A 45 -9.83 -10.51 -5.97
N VAL A 46 -8.98 -10.76 -6.96
CA VAL A 46 -9.34 -10.76 -8.37
C VAL A 46 -9.20 -12.19 -8.89
N LEU A 47 -10.33 -12.76 -9.32
CA LEU A 47 -10.41 -14.11 -9.89
C LEU A 47 -10.87 -13.99 -11.33
N ASP A 48 -10.15 -14.62 -12.26
CA ASP A 48 -10.45 -14.60 -13.70
C ASP A 48 -10.65 -13.18 -14.29
N GLY A 49 -9.94 -12.20 -13.74
CA GLY A 49 -10.04 -10.79 -14.15
C GLY A 49 -11.15 -9.99 -13.45
N GLU A 50 -11.95 -10.62 -12.59
CA GLU A 50 -13.05 -9.99 -11.86
C GLU A 50 -12.75 -9.84 -10.38
N ALA A 51 -12.88 -8.61 -9.86
CA ALA A 51 -12.75 -8.33 -8.43
C ALA A 51 -13.96 -8.86 -7.65
N GLN A 52 -13.69 -9.71 -6.68
CA GLN A 52 -14.71 -10.42 -5.93
C GLN A 52 -15.17 -9.59 -4.72
N ARG A 53 -16.34 -8.95 -4.84
CA ARG A 53 -16.91 -8.11 -3.76
C ARG A 53 -16.98 -8.83 -2.41
N ALA A 54 -17.32 -10.13 -2.40
CA ALA A 54 -17.43 -10.92 -1.17
C ALA A 54 -16.12 -11.06 -0.39
N THR A 55 -14.97 -10.82 -1.04
CA THR A 55 -13.63 -10.89 -0.44
C THR A 55 -13.12 -9.53 0.04
N GLY A 56 -13.91 -8.46 -0.11
CA GLY A 56 -13.51 -7.09 0.20
C GLY A 56 -13.13 -6.90 1.67
N GLN A 57 -11.83 -6.69 1.93
CA GLN A 57 -11.33 -6.38 3.26
C GLN A 57 -11.17 -4.88 3.43
N THR A 58 -11.74 -4.32 4.50
CA THR A 58 -11.68 -2.88 4.77
C THR A 58 -10.56 -2.58 5.78
N LEU A 59 -9.58 -1.81 5.35
CA LEU A 59 -8.44 -1.38 6.15
C LEU A 59 -8.75 -0.01 6.76
N LYS A 60 -8.79 0.03 8.09
CA LYS A 60 -9.08 1.25 8.88
C LYS A 60 -7.85 1.69 9.65
N GLY A 61 -7.55 2.98 9.58
CA GLY A 61 -6.39 3.55 10.30
C GLY A 61 -6.15 5.02 10.01
N HIS A 62 -6.53 5.50 8.83
CA HIS A 62 -6.52 6.92 8.51
C HIS A 62 -7.68 7.64 9.18
N THR A 63 -7.46 8.91 9.51
CA THR A 63 -8.46 9.82 10.11
C THR A 63 -8.96 10.88 9.12
N GLY A 64 -8.41 10.91 7.91
CA GLY A 64 -8.81 11.79 6.80
C GLY A 64 -8.87 11.05 5.46
N PRO A 65 -9.34 11.70 4.38
CA PRO A 65 -9.39 11.12 3.04
C PRO A 65 -8.09 10.45 2.63
N VAL A 66 -8.16 9.27 2.02
CA VAL A 66 -7.00 8.54 1.54
C VAL A 66 -6.83 8.80 0.05
N TRP A 67 -5.70 9.38 -0.33
CA TRP A 67 -5.47 9.91 -1.67
C TRP A 67 -4.88 8.91 -2.64
N GLN A 68 -3.97 8.06 -2.16
CA GLN A 68 -3.25 7.13 -3.02
C GLN A 68 -2.93 5.83 -2.29
N VAL A 69 -2.89 4.75 -3.06
CA VAL A 69 -2.36 3.45 -2.64
C VAL A 69 -1.20 3.03 -3.54
N SER A 70 -0.25 2.27 -3.01
CA SER A 70 0.89 1.80 -3.78
C SER A 70 1.34 0.42 -3.32
N TRP A 71 1.39 -0.53 -4.26
CA TRP A 71 1.82 -1.90 -4.00
C TRP A 71 3.34 -2.00 -3.94
N ALA A 72 3.86 -2.68 -2.92
CA ALA A 72 5.25 -3.07 -2.90
C ALA A 72 5.47 -4.27 -3.83
N HIS A 73 6.71 -4.46 -4.26
CA HIS A 73 7.07 -5.63 -5.05
C HIS A 73 6.84 -6.94 -4.26
N PRO A 74 6.29 -8.01 -4.89
CA PRO A 74 5.89 -9.24 -4.20
C PRO A 74 7.03 -9.98 -3.50
N LYS A 75 8.29 -9.69 -3.83
CA LYS A 75 9.48 -10.18 -3.09
C LYS A 75 9.43 -9.85 -1.59
N TYR A 76 8.71 -8.80 -1.20
CA TYR A 76 8.55 -8.39 0.20
C TYR A 76 7.26 -8.94 0.85
N GLY A 77 6.50 -9.76 0.12
CA GLY A 77 5.15 -10.20 0.47
C GLY A 77 4.08 -9.23 -0.06
N HIS A 78 2.82 -9.49 0.30
CA HIS A 78 1.70 -8.61 -0.03
C HIS A 78 1.72 -7.41 0.91
N ILE A 79 2.39 -6.34 0.48
CA ILE A 79 2.52 -5.08 1.21
C ILE A 79 1.91 -3.96 0.39
N LEU A 80 1.11 -3.14 1.05
CA LEU A 80 0.44 -1.98 0.48
C LEU A 80 0.80 -0.74 1.31
N ALA A 81 1.14 0.35 0.64
CA ALA A 81 1.24 1.66 1.26
C ALA A 81 -0.01 2.48 0.95
N SER A 82 -0.47 3.31 1.89
CA SER A 82 -1.50 4.32 1.66
C SER A 82 -1.08 5.66 2.25
N CYS A 83 -1.51 6.76 1.62
CA CYS A 83 -1.29 8.12 2.11
C CYS A 83 -2.56 8.95 2.14
N SER A 84 -2.62 9.92 3.06
CA SER A 84 -3.87 10.59 3.38
C SER A 84 -3.69 12.06 3.72
N TYR A 85 -4.81 12.77 3.66
CA TYR A 85 -5.01 14.12 4.19
C TYR A 85 -4.56 14.28 5.64
N ASP A 86 -4.63 13.22 6.44
CA ASP A 86 -4.23 13.24 7.86
C ASP A 86 -2.70 13.34 8.10
N GLY A 87 -1.90 13.47 7.03
CA GLY A 87 -0.46 13.58 7.11
C GLY A 87 0.25 12.25 7.33
N LYS A 88 -0.48 11.14 7.34
CA LYS A 88 0.08 9.81 7.60
C LYS A 88 0.38 9.05 6.32
N VAL A 89 1.40 8.21 6.42
CA VAL A 89 1.62 7.08 5.52
C VAL A 89 1.48 5.80 6.33
N ILE A 90 0.58 4.90 5.91
CA ILE A 90 0.34 3.63 6.58
C ILE A 90 0.80 2.48 5.68
N ILE A 91 1.52 1.54 6.28
CA ILE A 91 1.95 0.30 5.62
C ILE A 91 1.10 -0.85 6.14
N TRP A 92 0.44 -1.52 5.21
CA TRP A 92 -0.40 -2.68 5.43
C TRP A 92 0.29 -3.93 4.92
N LYS A 93 0.10 -5.05 5.61
CA LYS A 93 0.59 -6.34 5.17
C LYS A 93 -0.49 -7.39 5.34
N GLU A 94 -0.64 -8.23 4.33
CA GLU A 94 -1.46 -9.42 4.43
C GLU A 94 -0.72 -10.49 5.26
N GLN A 95 -1.38 -10.99 6.29
CA GLN A 95 -1.01 -12.17 7.03
C GLN A 95 -1.68 -13.37 6.36
N THR A 96 -0.88 -14.27 5.79
CA THR A 96 -1.39 -15.52 5.22
C THR A 96 -1.87 -16.44 6.33
N ALA A 97 -3.19 -16.54 6.52
CA ALA A 97 -3.82 -17.62 7.27
C ALA A 97 -4.29 -18.70 6.30
N GLN A 98 -4.43 -19.94 6.79
CA GLN A 98 -4.84 -21.11 6.00
C GLN A 98 -6.25 -20.99 5.40
N THR A 99 -7.03 -19.99 5.83
CA THR A 99 -8.38 -19.70 5.34
C THR A 99 -8.62 -18.18 5.36
N GLY A 100 -8.36 -17.50 4.24
CA GLY A 100 -8.55 -16.06 4.08
C GLY A 100 -7.39 -15.24 4.66
N GLY A 101 -6.66 -14.54 3.80
CA GLY A 101 -5.63 -13.59 4.25
C GLY A 101 -6.25 -12.51 5.13
N SER A 102 -5.57 -12.08 6.19
CA SER A 102 -6.01 -10.97 7.05
C SER A 102 -5.03 -9.82 6.94
N TRP A 103 -5.51 -8.61 6.71
CA TRP A 103 -4.65 -7.43 6.63
C TRP A 103 -4.46 -6.79 7.98
N SER A 104 -3.22 -6.42 8.28
CA SER A 104 -2.89 -5.61 9.45
C SER A 104 -2.02 -4.42 9.09
N LYS A 105 -2.18 -3.35 9.86
CA LYS A 105 -1.28 -2.21 9.86
C LYS A 105 0.03 -2.62 10.53
N ILE A 106 1.11 -2.68 9.77
CA ILE A 106 2.44 -3.05 10.28
C ILE A 106 3.31 -1.84 10.60
N LYS A 107 3.00 -0.68 10.03
CA LYS A 107 3.71 0.57 10.30
C LYS A 107 2.82 1.77 10.03
N GLU A 108 3.02 2.82 10.81
CA GLU A 108 2.43 4.14 10.63
C GLU A 108 3.55 5.18 10.71
N HIS A 109 3.58 6.11 9.76
CA HIS A 109 4.53 7.20 9.70
C HIS A 109 3.79 8.53 9.76
N THR A 110 4.17 9.37 10.72
CA THR A 110 3.56 10.69 10.99
C THR A 110 4.60 11.79 10.83
N LEU A 111 5.47 11.67 9.80
CA LEU A 111 6.58 12.59 9.57
C LEU A 111 6.13 13.95 9.02
N HIS A 112 4.99 13.96 8.32
CA HIS A 112 4.46 15.14 7.66
C HIS A 112 3.42 15.84 8.53
N VAL A 113 3.43 17.16 8.48
CA VAL A 113 2.49 18.01 9.26
C VAL A 113 1.27 18.44 8.44
N ALA A 114 1.23 18.08 7.15
CA ALA A 114 0.12 18.32 6.24
C ALA A 114 -0.12 17.07 5.37
N SER A 115 -1.20 17.12 4.58
CA SER A 115 -1.64 16.06 3.65
C SER A 115 -0.48 15.41 2.90
N VAL A 116 -0.41 14.08 2.90
CA VAL A 116 0.50 13.32 2.03
C VAL A 116 -0.27 12.90 0.80
N ASN A 117 0.03 13.52 -0.33
CA ASN A 117 -0.76 13.42 -1.55
C ASN A 117 -0.33 12.27 -2.47
N SER A 118 0.91 11.79 -2.32
CA SER A 118 1.40 10.71 -3.16
C SER A 118 2.40 9.80 -2.46
N VAL A 119 2.35 8.52 -2.80
CA VAL A 119 3.30 7.48 -2.40
C VAL A 119 3.68 6.59 -3.58
N SER A 120 4.95 6.23 -3.66
CA SER A 120 5.46 5.37 -4.74
C SER A 120 6.57 4.45 -4.23
N TRP A 121 6.37 3.14 -4.36
CA TRP A 121 7.43 2.17 -4.10
C TRP A 121 8.49 2.24 -5.19
N ALA A 122 9.75 2.23 -4.77
CA ALA A 122 10.90 2.14 -5.66
C ALA A 122 11.01 0.76 -6.31
N PRO A 123 11.72 0.65 -7.45
CA PRO A 123 12.13 -0.63 -8.00
C PRO A 123 12.79 -1.52 -6.94
N HIS A 124 12.42 -2.80 -6.92
CA HIS A 124 12.76 -3.72 -5.85
C HIS A 124 14.26 -4.01 -5.71
N GLU A 125 15.05 -3.72 -6.75
CA GLU A 125 16.51 -3.81 -6.75
C GLU A 125 17.15 -2.83 -5.76
N LEU A 126 16.47 -1.71 -5.45
CA LEU A 126 16.90 -0.69 -4.48
C LEU A 126 16.46 -1.00 -3.04
N GLY A 127 15.90 -2.19 -2.81
CA GLY A 127 15.31 -2.57 -1.53
C GLY A 127 13.85 -2.12 -1.38
N ALA A 128 13.25 -2.43 -0.24
CA ALA A 128 11.92 -1.95 0.10
C ALA A 128 12.00 -0.47 0.48
N THR A 129 11.89 0.40 -0.52
CA THR A 129 12.01 1.85 -0.38
C THR A 129 10.75 2.52 -0.93
N LEU A 130 10.18 3.46 -0.16
CA LEU A 130 8.96 4.19 -0.51
C LEU A 130 9.22 5.70 -0.49
N ALA A 131 8.90 6.40 -1.57
CA ALA A 131 8.88 7.85 -1.62
C ALA A 131 7.49 8.38 -1.27
N CYS A 132 7.42 9.47 -0.50
CA CYS A 132 6.20 10.10 -0.04
C CYS A 132 6.27 11.61 -0.27
N ALA A 133 5.25 12.21 -0.88
CA ALA A 133 5.18 13.64 -1.16
C ALA A 133 4.04 14.32 -0.38
N SER A 134 4.35 15.40 0.34
CA SER A 134 3.38 16.12 1.16
C SER A 134 3.19 17.58 0.77
N SER A 135 1.98 18.07 1.01
CA SER A 135 1.60 19.48 0.96
C SER A 135 2.38 20.36 1.95
N ASP A 136 3.12 19.78 2.91
CA ASP A 136 4.02 20.54 3.80
C ASP A 136 5.31 21.03 3.10
N GLY A 137 5.44 20.75 1.80
CA GLY A 137 6.60 21.12 0.98
C GLY A 137 7.78 20.17 1.13
N LYS A 138 7.62 19.03 1.81
CA LYS A 138 8.68 18.04 2.02
C LYS A 138 8.38 16.72 1.33
N ILE A 139 9.46 16.05 0.95
CA ILE A 139 9.47 14.65 0.52
C ILE A 139 10.11 13.82 1.64
N SER A 140 9.57 12.65 1.92
CA SER A 140 10.23 11.64 2.75
C SER A 140 10.49 10.37 1.96
N VAL A 141 11.57 9.67 2.32
CA VAL A 141 11.93 8.37 1.76
C VAL A 141 12.03 7.38 2.92
N LEU A 142 11.24 6.32 2.88
CA LEU A 142 11.16 5.31 3.91
C LEU A 142 11.82 4.02 3.41
N THR A 143 12.84 3.53 4.09
CA THR A 143 13.51 2.26 3.77
C THR A 143 13.23 1.21 4.83
N PHE A 144 12.75 0.04 4.41
CA PHE A 144 12.46 -1.09 5.27
C PHE A 144 13.57 -2.14 5.12
N LYS A 145 14.28 -2.44 6.21
CA LYS A 145 15.29 -3.51 6.23
C LYS A 145 14.64 -4.79 6.73
N SER A 146 14.85 -5.89 6.01
CA SER A 146 14.55 -7.23 6.53
C SER A 146 15.51 -7.54 7.68
N ALA A 147 14.99 -8.00 8.81
CA ALA A 147 15.78 -8.31 10.01
C ALA A 147 16.67 -9.58 9.87
N LEU A 148 16.91 -10.08 8.65
CA LEU A 148 17.72 -11.28 8.40
C LEU A 148 19.22 -10.99 8.19
N SER A 149 19.72 -9.85 8.69
CA SER A 149 21.17 -9.64 8.84
C SER A 149 21.45 -8.97 10.19
N SER A 150 21.25 -9.74 11.25
CA SER A 150 21.92 -9.51 12.53
C SER A 150 22.60 -10.80 12.96
N SER A 151 23.54 -11.27 12.15
CA SER A 151 24.58 -12.19 12.60
C SER A 151 25.90 -11.75 11.98
N LEU A 152 26.86 -11.46 12.88
CA LEU A 152 28.23 -11.00 12.69
C LEU A 152 28.47 -9.50 12.48
N GLY A 153 29.06 -8.89 13.51
CA GLY A 153 29.78 -7.63 13.37
C GLY A 153 29.81 -6.77 14.64
N LEU A 154 30.42 -7.26 15.72
CA LEU A 154 31.02 -6.36 16.71
C LEU A 154 32.00 -5.45 15.97
N CYS A 155 31.71 -4.16 15.93
CA CYS A 155 32.71 -3.11 15.71
C CYS A 155 32.22 -1.88 16.47
N GLY A 156 32.61 -1.80 17.74
CA GLY A 156 32.61 -0.52 18.42
C GLY A 156 33.65 0.38 17.77
N THR A 157 33.39 1.68 17.73
CA THR A 157 34.38 2.71 18.02
C THR A 157 33.70 4.06 18.20
N HIS A 158 33.96 4.62 19.38
CA HIS A 158 34.28 6.01 19.68
C HIS A 158 33.20 7.08 19.51
N GLY A 159 32.87 7.65 20.66
CA GLY A 159 32.15 8.91 20.77
C GLY A 159 32.95 10.09 20.26
N TYR A 160 32.25 11.20 20.18
CA TYR A 160 32.84 12.53 20.11
C TYR A 160 32.18 13.38 21.20
N ASP A 161 33.06 14.10 21.90
CA ASP A 161 32.78 15.19 22.83
C ASP A 161 31.76 16.21 22.30
#